data_AF-A0A6B3N303-F1
#
_entry.id   AF-A0A6B3N303-F1
#
_cell.length_a   1.000
_cell.length_b   1.000
_cell.length_c   1.000
_cell.angle_alpha   90.00
_cell.angle_beta   90.00
_cell.angle_gamma   90.00
#
_symmetry.space_group_name_H-M   'P 1'
#
loop_
_entity.id
_entity.type
_entity.pdbx_description
1 polymer ?
#
loop_
_entity_poly.entity_id
_entity_poly.type
_entity_poly.pdbx_seq_one_letter_code
_entity_poly.pdbx_strand_id
1 'polypeptide(L)'
;MKTPTKIIRTDKWRLNPRAEQRLLFTETVTVYRRACRYLVGIIYTHWHELGCLTADQLTPAVEHLMHQTAKRPNIKYPQFNKTFYKFPSYYRRAAIAFAAGQVSSFVTRYREWQSGNRKRKDSKPPKLNADTGCYPALYKGQCYKLHGFDQVEVKVFNGSDWVWTTVQITGLRERHQVVTNKMMSPSLIFNERYCHLSVPFACQPEKRKPEANVTAVDLGI
;
A
#
# COMPACT_ATOMS: atom_id res chain seq x y z
N MET A 1 -19.48 13.13 20.68
CA MET A 1 -18.31 13.91 20.24
C MET A 1 -17.94 13.49 18.82
N LYS A 2 -17.89 14.39 17.84
CA LYS A 2 -17.46 14.04 16.47
C LYS A 2 -15.95 13.79 16.47
N THR A 3 -15.51 12.62 16.05
CA THR A 3 -14.09 12.29 15.87
C THR A 3 -13.47 13.33 14.92
N PRO A 4 -12.35 13.98 15.28
CA PRO A 4 -11.72 14.96 14.41
C PRO A 4 -11.36 14.31 13.07
N THR A 5 -11.75 14.94 11.96
CA THR A 5 -11.51 14.43 10.61
C THR A 5 -10.01 14.37 10.36
N LYS A 6 -9.48 13.16 10.18
CA LYS A 6 -8.07 12.94 9.85
C LYS A 6 -7.83 13.36 8.40
N ILE A 7 -7.13 14.47 8.18
CA ILE A 7 -6.77 14.94 6.85
C ILE A 7 -5.46 14.27 6.43
N ILE A 8 -5.49 13.51 5.34
CA ILE A 8 -4.28 12.91 4.75
C ILE A 8 -3.99 13.61 3.43
N ARG A 9 -2.76 14.12 3.27
CA ARG A 9 -2.26 14.70 2.02
C ARG A 9 -0.99 13.99 1.60
N THR A 10 -0.79 13.86 0.30
CA THR A 10 0.34 13.09 -0.24
C THR A 10 1.25 13.99 -1.06
N ASP A 11 2.55 13.90 -0.78
CA ASP A 11 3.60 14.48 -1.60
C ASP A 11 4.16 13.47 -2.58
N LYS A 12 4.65 13.98 -3.72
CA LYS A 12 5.41 13.18 -4.68
C LYS A 12 6.87 13.60 -4.57
N TRP A 13 7.72 12.72 -4.07
CA TRP A 13 9.16 12.96 -3.99
C TRP A 13 9.85 12.31 -5.18
N ARG A 14 10.30 13.11 -6.14
CA ARG A 14 10.91 12.63 -7.38
C ARG A 14 12.24 11.95 -7.05
N LEU A 15 12.45 10.78 -7.64
CA LEU A 15 13.71 10.04 -7.53
C LEU A 15 14.48 10.15 -8.85
N ASN A 16 15.81 10.16 -8.76
CA ASN A 16 16.70 10.11 -9.91
C ASN A 16 17.57 8.84 -9.87
N PRO A 17 16.99 7.66 -10.14
CA PRO A 17 17.73 6.41 -10.15
C PRO A 17 18.63 6.29 -11.39
N ARG A 18 19.81 5.66 -11.20
CA ARG A 18 20.66 5.17 -12.29
C ARG A 18 19.97 4.03 -13.05
N ALA A 19 20.48 3.68 -14.23
CA ALA A 19 19.92 2.61 -15.07
C ALA A 19 19.78 1.28 -14.30
N GLU A 20 20.81 0.87 -13.56
CA GLU A 20 20.78 -0.34 -12.73
C GLU A 20 19.68 -0.28 -11.66
N GLN A 21 19.53 0.87 -11.00
CA GLN A 21 18.51 1.05 -9.96
C GLN A 21 17.10 1.01 -10.52
N ARG A 22 16.90 1.46 -11.77
CA ARG A 22 15.63 1.32 -12.49
C ARG A 22 15.29 -0.15 -12.72
N LEU A 23 16.27 -0.98 -13.07
CA LEU A 23 16.08 -2.44 -13.19
C LEU A 23 15.67 -3.04 -11.84
N LEU A 24 16.36 -2.69 -10.75
CA LEU A 24 16.00 -3.13 -9.40
C LEU A 24 14.58 -2.72 -9.02
N PHE A 25 14.16 -1.50 -9.37
CA PHE A 25 12.78 -1.04 -9.12
C PHE A 25 11.76 -1.80 -9.96
N THR A 26 12.06 -2.10 -11.23
CA THR A 26 11.22 -2.97 -12.07
C THR A 26 11.01 -4.33 -11.41
N GLU A 27 12.11 -4.99 -11.04
CA GLU A 27 12.06 -6.33 -10.42
C GLU A 27 11.30 -6.31 -9.09
N THR A 28 11.55 -5.28 -8.27
CA THR A 28 10.85 -5.09 -6.99
C THR A 28 9.34 -4.91 -7.18
N VAL A 29 8.92 -4.06 -8.10
CA VAL A 29 7.49 -3.83 -8.37
C VAL A 29 6.85 -5.09 -8.94
N THR A 30 7.53 -5.80 -9.83
CA THR A 30 7.05 -7.05 -10.44
C THR A 30 6.86 -8.14 -9.40
N VAL A 31 7.86 -8.43 -8.56
CA VAL A 31 7.76 -9.46 -7.51
C VAL A 31 6.70 -9.08 -6.47
N TYR A 32 6.61 -7.80 -6.09
CA TYR A 32 5.61 -7.32 -5.13
C TYR A 32 4.18 -7.48 -5.65
N ARG A 33 3.93 -7.14 -6.93
CA ARG A 33 2.61 -7.31 -7.57
C ARG A 33 2.23 -8.78 -7.68
N ARG A 34 3.17 -9.65 -8.07
CA ARG A 34 2.96 -11.10 -8.10
C ARG A 34 2.61 -11.64 -6.71
N ALA A 35 3.31 -11.20 -5.66
CA ALA A 35 3.01 -11.57 -4.28
C ALA A 35 1.60 -11.10 -3.85
N CYS A 36 1.22 -9.86 -4.17
CA CYS A 36 -0.13 -9.35 -3.90
C CYS A 36 -1.22 -10.17 -4.60
N ARG A 37 -1.03 -10.49 -5.89
CA ARG A 37 -1.96 -11.33 -6.67
C ARG A 37 -2.14 -12.70 -6.03
N TYR A 38 -1.04 -13.34 -5.62
CA TYR A 38 -1.07 -14.62 -4.93
C TYR A 38 -1.87 -14.53 -3.62
N LEU A 39 -1.62 -13.48 -2.82
CA LEU A 39 -2.30 -13.25 -1.54
C LEU A 39 -3.80 -12.95 -1.70
N VAL A 40 -4.21 -12.25 -2.77
CA VAL A 40 -5.63 -12.05 -3.09
C VAL A 40 -6.33 -13.40 -3.22
N GLY A 41 -5.72 -14.38 -3.90
CA GLY A 41 -6.27 -15.73 -4.04
C GLY A 41 -6.44 -16.43 -2.69
N ILE A 42 -5.39 -16.45 -1.85
CA ILE A 42 -5.46 -17.05 -0.51
C ILE A 42 -6.54 -16.37 0.34
N ILE A 43 -6.50 -15.05 0.45
CA ILE A 43 -7.40 -14.29 1.32
C ILE A 43 -8.85 -14.44 0.87
N TYR A 44 -9.10 -14.41 -0.45
CA TYR A 44 -10.45 -14.62 -0.96
C TYR A 44 -10.98 -16.03 -0.68
N THR A 45 -10.12 -17.05 -0.82
CA THR A 45 -10.48 -18.45 -0.52
C THR A 45 -10.89 -18.63 0.94
N HIS A 46 -10.23 -17.92 1.85
CA HIS A 46 -10.46 -17.98 3.30
C HIS A 46 -11.28 -16.80 3.83
N TRP A 47 -11.99 -16.07 2.96
CA TRP A 47 -12.62 -14.81 3.37
C TRP A 47 -13.70 -14.99 4.44
N HIS A 48 -14.34 -16.15 4.49
CA HIS A 48 -15.32 -16.49 5.54
C HIS A 48 -14.70 -16.41 6.95
N GLU A 49 -13.46 -16.88 7.12
CA GLU A 49 -12.75 -16.89 8.41
C GLU A 49 -11.98 -15.59 8.64
N LEU A 50 -11.43 -15.00 7.56
CA LEU A 50 -10.56 -13.83 7.65
C LEU A 50 -11.34 -12.50 7.69
N GLY A 51 -12.51 -12.44 7.07
CA GLY A 51 -13.24 -11.19 6.82
C GLY A 51 -13.82 -10.52 8.06
N CYS A 52 -13.93 -11.25 9.18
CA CYS A 52 -14.39 -10.74 10.47
C CYS A 52 -13.24 -10.29 11.40
N LEU A 53 -11.98 -10.54 11.01
CA LEU A 53 -10.82 -10.20 11.82
C LEU A 53 -10.49 -8.71 11.77
N THR A 54 -9.93 -8.18 12.85
CA THR A 54 -9.34 -6.84 12.84
C THR A 54 -8.05 -6.83 12.03
N ALA A 55 -7.58 -5.64 11.63
CA ALA A 55 -6.33 -5.50 10.86
C ALA A 55 -5.11 -6.12 11.56
N ASP A 56 -5.07 -6.06 12.89
CA ASP A 56 -3.98 -6.62 13.70
C ASP A 56 -4.02 -8.15 13.80
N GLN A 57 -5.21 -8.75 13.74
CA GLN A 57 -5.39 -10.21 13.73
C GLN A 57 -5.22 -10.82 12.34
N LEU A 58 -5.62 -10.08 11.31
CA LEU A 58 -5.64 -10.56 9.93
C LEU A 58 -4.24 -10.91 9.40
N THR A 59 -3.25 -10.05 9.65
CA THR A 59 -1.89 -10.26 9.14
C THR A 59 -1.30 -11.58 9.69
N PRO A 60 -1.26 -11.81 11.03
CA PRO A 60 -0.85 -13.09 11.57
C PRO A 60 -1.64 -14.27 11.04
N ALA A 61 -2.96 -14.16 10.90
CA ALA A 61 -3.81 -15.26 10.40
C ALA A 61 -3.41 -15.67 8.97
N VAL A 62 -3.22 -14.71 8.07
CA VAL A 62 -2.77 -14.99 6.70
C VAL A 62 -1.34 -15.56 6.69
N GLU A 63 -0.44 -15.04 7.54
CA GLU A 63 0.91 -15.59 7.66
C GLU A 63 0.92 -17.04 8.16
N HIS A 64 0.04 -17.43 9.07
CA HIS A 64 -0.11 -18.84 9.50
C HIS A 64 -0.45 -19.77 8.34
N LEU A 65 -1.18 -19.29 7.34
CA LEU A 65 -1.57 -20.11 6.19
C LEU A 65 -0.42 -20.33 5.21
N MET A 66 0.53 -19.39 5.09
CA MET A 66 1.44 -19.32 3.93
C MET A 66 2.91 -19.09 4.25
N HIS A 67 3.27 -18.64 5.45
CA HIS A 67 4.65 -18.34 5.82
C HIS A 67 5.21 -19.36 6.82
N GLN A 68 6.11 -20.21 6.33
CA GLN A 68 6.78 -21.22 7.16
C GLN A 68 7.78 -20.56 8.11
N THR A 69 7.79 -21.00 9.36
CA THR A 69 8.77 -20.60 10.38
C THR A 69 9.26 -21.82 11.15
N ALA A 70 10.35 -21.71 11.91
CA ALA A 70 10.84 -22.82 12.73
C ALA A 70 9.78 -23.34 13.72
N LYS A 71 8.96 -22.45 14.28
CA LYS A 71 7.85 -22.79 15.20
C LYS A 71 6.61 -23.33 14.48
N ARG A 72 6.51 -23.14 13.15
CA ARG A 72 5.35 -23.52 12.32
C ARG A 72 5.85 -24.09 10.98
N PRO A 73 6.32 -25.34 10.98
CA PRO A 73 6.87 -25.98 9.78
C PRO A 73 5.77 -26.41 8.79
N ASN A 74 4.58 -26.77 9.30
CA ASN A 74 3.46 -27.26 8.49
C ASN A 74 2.48 -26.11 8.21
N ILE A 75 2.41 -25.70 6.94
CA ILE A 75 1.53 -24.61 6.48
C ILE A 75 0.73 -25.05 5.25
N LYS A 76 -0.44 -24.45 5.03
CA LYS A 76 -1.36 -24.83 3.94
C LYS A 76 -0.84 -24.42 2.56
N TYR A 77 -0.10 -23.31 2.47
CA TYR A 77 0.40 -22.74 1.21
C TYR A 77 1.93 -22.58 1.22
N PRO A 78 2.72 -23.69 1.27
CA PRO A 78 4.18 -23.63 1.29
C PRO A 78 4.79 -23.02 0.02
N GLN A 79 4.01 -22.99 -1.08
CA GLN A 79 4.44 -22.45 -2.36
C GLN A 79 4.73 -20.95 -2.31
N PHE A 80 4.17 -20.19 -1.36
CA PHE A 80 4.50 -18.77 -1.22
C PHE A 80 5.99 -18.58 -0.90
N ASN A 81 6.51 -19.30 0.10
CA ASN A 81 7.92 -19.22 0.48
C ASN A 81 8.87 -19.68 -0.64
N LYS A 82 8.44 -20.66 -1.47
CA LYS A 82 9.22 -21.13 -2.63
C LYS A 82 9.23 -20.12 -3.78
N THR A 83 8.07 -19.53 -4.07
CA THR A 83 7.90 -18.59 -5.19
C THR A 83 8.49 -17.22 -4.88
N PHE A 84 8.36 -16.76 -3.63
CA PHE A 84 8.83 -15.47 -3.15
C PHE A 84 9.93 -15.68 -2.12
N TYR A 85 11.06 -16.21 -2.61
CA TYR A 85 12.21 -16.52 -1.75
C TYR A 85 12.65 -15.29 -0.95
N LYS A 86 12.89 -15.49 0.35
CA LYS A 86 13.30 -14.46 1.32
C LYS A 86 12.43 -13.18 1.33
N PHE A 87 11.15 -13.27 0.97
CA PHE A 87 10.27 -12.09 0.92
C PHE A 87 10.20 -11.35 2.27
N PRO A 88 10.62 -10.07 2.34
CA PRO A 88 10.76 -9.34 3.60
C PRO A 88 9.43 -9.23 4.34
N SER A 89 9.48 -9.38 5.66
CA SER A 89 8.30 -9.38 6.54
C SER A 89 7.42 -8.12 6.38
N TYR A 90 8.02 -6.95 6.29
CA TYR A 90 7.27 -5.69 6.14
C TYR A 90 6.68 -5.49 4.75
N TYR A 91 7.34 -5.99 3.70
CA TYR A 91 6.70 -6.07 2.37
C TYR A 91 5.54 -7.06 2.40
N ARG A 92 5.68 -8.18 3.10
CA ARG A 92 4.62 -9.18 3.27
C ARG A 92 3.41 -8.59 3.97
N ARG A 93 3.62 -7.90 5.09
CA ARG A 93 2.57 -7.20 5.84
C ARG A 93 1.85 -6.17 4.96
N ALA A 94 2.60 -5.36 4.22
CA ALA A 94 2.03 -4.41 3.27
C ALA A 94 1.18 -5.11 2.20
N ALA A 95 1.71 -6.18 1.61
CA ALA A 95 1.02 -6.94 0.56
C ALA A 95 -0.26 -7.63 1.07
N ILE A 96 -0.24 -8.18 2.29
CA ILE A 96 -1.42 -8.76 2.94
C ILE A 96 -2.49 -7.69 3.17
N ALA A 97 -2.12 -6.55 3.77
CA ALA A 97 -3.07 -5.47 4.03
C ALA A 97 -3.71 -4.95 2.73
N PHE A 98 -2.89 -4.80 1.69
CA PHE A 98 -3.37 -4.41 0.36
C PHE A 98 -4.33 -5.45 -0.23
N ALA A 99 -3.94 -6.73 -0.27
CA ALA A 99 -4.75 -7.82 -0.80
C ALA A 99 -6.07 -7.98 -0.04
N ALA A 100 -6.04 -7.86 1.29
CA ALA A 100 -7.23 -7.87 2.12
C ALA A 100 -8.19 -6.72 1.82
N GLY A 101 -7.68 -5.50 1.64
CA GLY A 101 -8.49 -4.36 1.24
C GLY A 101 -9.18 -4.57 -0.11
N GLN A 102 -8.47 -5.18 -1.08
CA GLN A 102 -9.04 -5.52 -2.38
C GLN A 102 -10.16 -6.56 -2.27
N VAL A 103 -9.95 -7.63 -1.50
CA VAL A 103 -10.95 -8.67 -1.28
C VAL A 103 -12.16 -8.11 -0.54
N SER A 104 -11.95 -7.36 0.54
CA SER A 104 -13.00 -6.70 1.31
C SER A 104 -13.88 -5.81 0.42
N SER A 105 -13.24 -4.92 -0.35
CA SER A 105 -13.93 -4.03 -1.28
C SER A 105 -14.73 -4.79 -2.35
N PHE A 106 -14.18 -5.88 -2.88
CA PHE A 106 -14.90 -6.73 -3.83
C PHE A 106 -16.11 -7.41 -3.18
N VAL A 107 -15.92 -8.07 -2.03
CA VAL A 107 -17.00 -8.81 -1.36
C VAL A 107 -18.14 -7.89 -0.93
N THR A 108 -17.83 -6.72 -0.39
CA THR A 108 -18.86 -5.71 -0.03
C THR A 108 -19.67 -5.29 -1.26
N ARG A 109 -18.98 -4.86 -2.33
CA ARG A 109 -19.67 -4.45 -3.57
C ARG A 109 -20.46 -5.58 -4.21
N TYR A 110 -19.95 -6.81 -4.14
CA TYR A 110 -20.64 -7.97 -4.68
C TYR A 110 -21.91 -8.27 -3.89
N ARG A 111 -21.87 -8.19 -2.55
CA ARG A 111 -23.05 -8.33 -1.69
C ARG A 111 -24.09 -7.22 -1.94
N GLU A 112 -23.67 -5.96 -2.06
CA GLU A 112 -24.56 -4.85 -2.42
C GLU A 112 -25.22 -5.08 -3.79
N TRP A 113 -24.43 -5.54 -4.77
CA TRP A 113 -24.97 -5.89 -6.07
C TRP A 113 -25.97 -7.06 -5.99
N GLN A 114 -25.71 -8.08 -5.17
CA GLN A 114 -26.63 -9.20 -4.95
C GLN A 114 -27.92 -8.78 -4.25
N SER A 115 -27.88 -7.82 -3.32
CA SER A 115 -29.06 -7.31 -2.63
C SER A 115 -29.93 -6.38 -3.47
N GLY A 116 -29.54 -6.10 -4.72
CA GLY A 116 -30.25 -5.20 -5.61
C GLY A 116 -29.88 -3.72 -5.43
N ASN A 117 -29.00 -3.38 -4.49
CA ASN A 117 -28.45 -2.04 -4.34
C ASN A 117 -27.45 -1.77 -5.49
N ARG A 118 -27.99 -1.34 -6.63
CA ARG A 118 -27.24 -1.10 -7.87
C ARG A 118 -27.53 0.31 -8.36
N LYS A 119 -26.52 0.97 -8.93
CA LYS A 119 -26.71 2.28 -9.58
C LYS A 119 -27.72 2.23 -10.72
N ARG A 120 -27.77 1.10 -11.45
CA ARG A 120 -28.74 0.83 -12.52
C ARG A 120 -29.15 -0.63 -12.50
N LYS A 121 -30.35 -0.94 -12.97
CA LYS A 121 -30.90 -2.31 -13.02
C LYS A 121 -30.05 -3.26 -13.86
N ASP A 122 -29.44 -2.76 -14.94
CA ASP A 122 -28.58 -3.45 -15.90
C ASP A 122 -27.08 -3.48 -15.50
N SER A 123 -26.72 -2.96 -14.32
CA SER A 123 -25.32 -2.95 -13.88
C SER A 123 -24.77 -4.37 -13.77
N LYS A 124 -23.64 -4.62 -14.44
CA LYS A 124 -22.91 -5.89 -14.37
C LYS A 124 -22.35 -6.15 -12.95
N PRO A 125 -22.20 -7.41 -12.53
CA PRO A 125 -21.60 -7.72 -11.24
C PRO A 125 -20.17 -7.19 -11.18
N PRO A 126 -19.72 -6.73 -10.00
CA PRO A 126 -18.32 -6.36 -9.82
C PRO A 126 -17.43 -7.60 -10.06
N LYS A 127 -16.20 -7.35 -10.50
CA LYS A 127 -15.20 -8.40 -10.72
C LYS A 127 -14.03 -8.20 -9.76
N LEU A 128 -13.52 -9.30 -9.22
CA LEU A 128 -12.29 -9.28 -8.44
C LEU A 128 -11.10 -9.15 -9.40
N ASN A 129 -10.52 -7.96 -9.47
CA ASN A 129 -9.29 -7.75 -10.24
C ASN A 129 -8.07 -7.99 -9.32
N ALA A 130 -7.38 -9.11 -9.55
CA ALA A 130 -6.17 -9.47 -8.82
C ALA A 130 -4.90 -8.81 -9.40
N ASP A 131 -4.96 -8.31 -10.64
CA ASP A 131 -3.90 -7.51 -11.25
C ASP A 131 -4.09 -6.05 -10.85
N THR A 132 -3.49 -5.73 -9.70
CA THR A 132 -3.92 -4.63 -8.86
C THR A 132 -3.17 -3.31 -9.10
N GLY A 133 -2.22 -3.30 -10.04
CA GLY A 133 -1.38 -2.13 -10.32
C GLY A 133 -0.65 -1.58 -9.10
N CYS A 134 -0.55 -2.37 -8.02
CA CYS A 134 -0.14 -1.90 -6.72
C CYS A 134 1.35 -1.59 -6.68
N TYR A 135 1.74 -0.82 -5.66
CA TYR A 135 3.11 -0.39 -5.44
C TYR A 135 3.56 -0.74 -4.02
N PRO A 136 4.85 -1.06 -3.81
CA PRO A 136 5.36 -1.44 -2.51
C PRO A 136 5.24 -0.29 -1.51
N ALA A 137 4.52 -0.51 -0.41
CA ALA A 137 4.57 0.40 0.73
C ALA A 137 5.85 0.15 1.55
N LEU A 138 6.59 1.22 1.84
CA LEU A 138 7.90 1.16 2.46
C LEU A 138 7.77 1.50 3.96
N TYR A 139 8.04 0.52 4.81
CA TYR A 139 8.13 0.74 6.26
C TYR A 139 9.49 1.30 6.66
N LYS A 140 9.48 2.29 7.56
CA LYS A 140 10.70 2.99 8.01
C LYS A 140 11.66 2.00 8.69
N GLY A 141 12.94 2.08 8.33
CA GLY A 141 14.01 1.21 8.83
C GLY A 141 14.05 -0.18 8.20
N GLN A 142 12.94 -0.67 7.65
CA GLN A 142 12.80 -2.06 7.19
C GLN A 142 12.76 -2.18 5.66
N CYS A 143 12.13 -1.21 5.02
CA CYS A 143 12.01 -1.09 3.56
C CYS A 143 12.63 0.21 3.02
N TYR A 144 12.72 1.26 3.84
CA TYR A 144 13.42 2.49 3.46
C TYR A 144 14.14 3.15 4.65
N LYS A 145 15.19 3.91 4.36
CA LYS A 145 15.86 4.83 5.30
C LYS A 145 16.11 6.15 4.58
N LEU A 146 15.85 7.25 5.27
CA LEU A 146 16.17 8.58 4.74
C LEU A 146 17.53 9.01 5.27
N HIS A 147 18.36 9.53 4.37
CA HIS A 147 19.58 10.25 4.70
C HIS A 147 19.29 11.69 4.33
N GLY A 148 18.93 12.51 5.33
CA GLY A 148 18.35 13.83 5.07
C GLY A 148 17.07 13.76 4.23
N PHE A 149 16.94 14.70 3.30
CA PHE A 149 15.88 14.71 2.27
C PHE A 149 16.46 14.70 0.85
N ASP A 150 17.77 14.57 0.71
CA ASP A 150 18.49 14.44 -0.55
C ASP A 150 18.60 12.98 -0.99
N GLN A 151 18.63 12.02 -0.06
CA GLN A 151 18.85 10.61 -0.38
C GLN A 151 17.91 9.68 0.37
N VAL A 152 17.56 8.58 -0.29
CA VAL A 152 16.79 7.49 0.28
C VAL A 152 17.43 6.14 -0.04
N GLU A 153 17.67 5.35 0.99
CA GLU A 153 18.01 3.95 0.87
C GLU A 153 16.72 3.13 0.81
N VAL A 154 16.55 2.30 -0.21
CA VAL A 154 15.37 1.46 -0.41
C VAL A 154 15.78 0.00 -0.53
N LYS A 155 15.05 -0.87 0.16
CA LYS A 155 15.22 -2.32 0.03
C LYS A 155 14.51 -2.80 -1.24
N VAL A 156 15.26 -3.37 -2.15
CA VAL A 156 14.86 -3.76 -3.50
C VAL A 156 15.24 -5.21 -3.77
N PHE A 157 14.55 -5.84 -4.72
CA PHE A 157 14.86 -7.17 -5.21
C PHE A 157 15.76 -7.07 -6.44
N ASN A 158 16.84 -7.85 -6.47
CA ASN A 158 17.79 -7.85 -7.59
C ASN A 158 17.61 -9.01 -8.58
N GLY A 159 16.53 -9.80 -8.42
CA GLY A 159 16.30 -11.03 -9.19
C GLY A 159 16.56 -12.31 -8.39
N SER A 160 17.35 -12.24 -7.31
CA SER A 160 17.67 -13.40 -6.47
C SER A 160 17.53 -13.14 -4.96
N ASP A 161 17.91 -11.96 -4.47
CA ASP A 161 17.84 -11.58 -3.07
C ASP A 161 17.37 -10.12 -2.88
N TRP A 162 17.09 -9.77 -1.63
CA TRP A 162 16.66 -8.45 -1.21
C TRP A 162 17.85 -7.64 -0.69
N VAL A 163 18.24 -6.63 -1.46
CA VAL A 163 19.40 -5.77 -1.20
C VAL A 163 18.96 -4.34 -0.92
N TRP A 164 19.84 -3.52 -0.35
CA TRP A 164 19.61 -2.09 -0.19
C TRP A 164 20.27 -1.32 -1.35
N THR A 165 19.61 -0.28 -1.85
CA THR A 165 20.18 0.66 -2.82
C THR A 165 19.85 2.10 -2.44
N THR A 166 20.80 3.01 -2.63
CA THR A 166 20.65 4.43 -2.28
C THR A 166 20.37 5.25 -3.53
N VAL A 167 19.25 5.97 -3.52
CA VAL A 167 18.77 6.78 -4.66
C VAL A 167 18.62 8.24 -4.25
N GLN A 168 18.97 9.13 -5.17
CA GLN A 168 18.83 10.58 -4.98
C GLN A 168 17.36 11.01 -5.09
N ILE A 169 16.94 11.89 -4.18
CA ILE A 169 15.68 12.62 -4.23
C ILE A 169 15.95 13.97 -4.88
N THR A 170 15.36 14.22 -6.04
CA THR A 170 15.60 15.44 -6.83
C THR A 170 14.45 16.43 -6.80
N GLY A 171 13.32 16.05 -6.21
CA GLY A 171 12.19 16.95 -6.08
C GLY A 171 11.38 16.62 -4.85
N LEU A 172 11.22 17.60 -3.97
CA LEU A 172 10.44 17.51 -2.74
C LEU A 172 9.25 18.46 -2.81
N ARG A 173 8.34 18.30 -1.87
CA ARG A 173 7.36 19.31 -1.49
C ARG A 173 7.52 19.60 -0.01
N GLU A 174 6.94 20.68 0.48
CA GLU A 174 7.28 21.25 1.80
C GLU A 174 6.53 20.63 2.99
N ARG A 175 5.67 19.61 2.80
CA ARG A 175 4.86 19.09 3.92
C ARG A 175 5.69 18.43 5.03
N HIS A 176 6.91 18.02 4.71
CA HIS A 176 7.88 17.51 5.68
C HIS A 176 8.48 18.60 6.59
N GLN A 177 8.37 19.89 6.22
CA GLN A 177 8.87 21.02 7.00
C GLN A 177 7.85 21.47 8.06
N VAL A 178 6.58 21.14 7.88
CA VAL A 178 5.51 21.47 8.83
C VAL A 178 5.57 20.51 10.01
N VAL A 179 5.98 21.02 11.18
CA VAL A 179 6.22 20.21 12.40
C VAL A 179 4.98 19.44 12.87
N THR A 180 3.78 19.99 12.67
CA THR A 180 2.51 19.33 13.06
C THR A 180 2.13 18.17 12.13
N ASN A 181 2.75 18.07 10.95
CA ASN A 181 2.48 16.98 10.03
C ASN A 181 3.26 15.73 10.44
N LYS A 182 2.54 14.60 10.49
CA LYS A 182 3.17 13.29 10.70
C LYS A 182 3.36 12.56 9.38
N MET A 183 4.60 12.36 8.97
CA MET A 183 4.94 11.52 7.82
C MET A 183 4.49 10.07 8.06
N MET A 184 3.89 9.46 7.05
CA MET A 184 3.46 8.07 7.03
C MET A 184 4.31 7.26 6.03
N SER A 185 4.15 5.94 6.02
CA SER A 185 4.90 5.05 5.12
C SER A 185 4.71 5.43 3.65
N PRO A 186 5.79 5.77 2.91
CA PRO A 186 5.69 6.09 1.49
C PRO A 186 5.49 4.84 0.64
N SER A 187 5.05 5.01 -0.59
CA SER A 187 4.99 3.95 -1.60
C SER A 187 5.97 4.22 -2.74
N LEU A 188 6.67 3.18 -3.20
CA LEU A 188 7.58 3.27 -4.36
C LEU A 188 6.78 3.23 -5.66
N ILE A 189 6.52 4.39 -6.26
CA ILE A 189 5.79 4.49 -7.52
C ILE A 189 6.79 4.44 -8.67
N PHE A 190 6.81 3.32 -9.37
CA PHE A 190 7.73 3.11 -10.49
C PHE A 190 7.06 2.44 -11.69
N ASN A 191 7.15 3.09 -12.85
CA ASN A 191 6.82 2.53 -14.16
C ASN A 191 7.57 3.31 -15.25
N GLU A 192 7.26 3.07 -16.52
CA GLU A 192 7.89 3.76 -17.65
C GLU A 192 7.83 5.29 -17.56
N ARG A 193 6.75 5.84 -16.99
CA ARG A 193 6.48 7.29 -16.93
C ARG A 193 6.85 7.94 -15.60
N TYR A 194 6.80 7.18 -14.50
CA TYR A 194 6.91 7.73 -13.15
C TYR A 194 8.00 7.03 -12.35
N CYS A 195 8.82 7.81 -11.65
CA CYS A 195 9.73 7.34 -10.62
C CYS A 195 9.72 8.32 -9.45
N HIS A 196 8.96 7.99 -8.40
CA HIS A 196 8.86 8.82 -7.20
C HIS A 196 8.42 8.02 -5.98
N LEU A 197 8.67 8.57 -4.80
CA LEU A 197 7.97 8.15 -3.59
C LEU A 197 6.66 8.92 -3.47
N SER A 198 5.56 8.21 -3.29
CA SER A 198 4.28 8.78 -2.88
C SER A 198 4.25 8.78 -1.36
N VAL A 199 4.41 9.96 -0.75
CA VAL A 199 4.65 10.15 0.69
C VAL A 199 3.40 10.75 1.35
N PRO A 200 2.60 9.95 2.08
CA PRO A 200 1.45 10.46 2.81
C PRO A 200 1.87 11.17 4.10
N PHE A 201 1.15 12.24 4.43
CA PHE A 201 1.23 12.99 5.68
C PHE A 201 -0.15 13.04 6.32
N ALA A 202 -0.23 12.69 7.60
CA ALA A 202 -1.36 13.06 8.43
C ALA A 202 -1.17 14.52 8.82
N CYS A 203 -2.01 15.39 8.26
CA CYS A 203 -1.93 16.83 8.44
C CYS A 203 -2.88 17.30 9.55
N GLN A 204 -2.40 18.25 10.33
CA GLN A 204 -3.20 18.98 11.32
C GLN A 204 -3.14 20.46 10.96
N PRO A 205 -3.90 20.89 9.92
CA PRO A 205 -3.93 22.30 9.56
C PRO A 205 -4.51 23.09 10.73
N GLU A 206 -3.96 24.28 10.97
CA GLU A 206 -4.57 25.21 11.92
C GLU A 206 -6.00 25.52 11.52
N LYS A 207 -6.87 25.67 12.53
CA LYS A 207 -8.24 26.10 12.26
C LYS A 207 -8.16 27.51 11.67
N ARG A 208 -8.71 27.67 10.46
CA ARG A 208 -8.83 28.99 9.84
C ARG A 208 -9.59 29.91 10.79
N LYS A 209 -9.01 31.06 11.11
CA LYS A 209 -9.72 32.11 11.83
C LYS A 209 -10.78 32.67 10.88
N PRO A 210 -12.06 32.76 11.27
CA PRO A 210 -13.09 33.33 10.42
C PRO A 210 -12.72 34.78 10.10
N GLU A 211 -12.52 35.05 8.81
CA GLU A 211 -12.42 36.42 8.30
C GLU A 211 -13.84 37.01 8.22
N ALA A 212 -13.97 38.34 8.21
CA ALA A 212 -15.27 39.02 8.13
C ALA A 212 -16.02 38.77 6.79
N ASN A 213 -15.39 38.09 5.84
CA ASN A 213 -15.93 37.82 4.52
C ASN A 213 -16.83 36.57 4.54
N VAL A 214 -18.10 36.75 4.17
CA VAL A 214 -19.06 35.65 4.00
C VAL A 214 -18.99 35.17 2.56
N THR A 215 -18.61 33.91 2.34
CA THR A 215 -18.72 33.25 1.04
C THR A 215 -19.93 32.33 1.04
N ALA A 216 -20.93 32.66 0.22
CA ALA A 216 -22.03 31.74 -0.08
C ALA A 216 -21.61 30.84 -1.25
N VAL A 217 -21.83 29.53 -1.11
CA VAL A 217 -21.61 28.53 -2.18
C VAL A 217 -22.95 27.90 -2.50
N ASP A 218 -23.50 28.21 -3.67
CA ASP A 218 -24.61 27.45 -4.24
C ASP A 218 -24.03 26.24 -4.98
N LEU A 219 -24.48 25.04 -4.60
CA LEU A 219 -23.97 23.80 -5.18
C LEU A 219 -24.69 23.43 -6.48
N GLY A 220 -25.82 24.07 -6.81
CA GLY A 220 -26.62 23.78 -8.01
C GLY A 220 -27.16 22.34 -8.03
N ILE A 221 -28.47 22.17 -8.22
CA ILE A 221 -29.09 20.84 -8.41
C ILE A 221 -28.90 20.38 -9.86
#